data_AF-A0A8I0TRH4-F1
#
_entry.id   AF-A0A8I0TRH4-F1
#
_cell.length_a   1.000
_cell.length_b   1.000
_cell.length_c   1.000
_cell.angle_alpha   90.00
_cell.angle_beta   90.00
_cell.angle_gamma   90.00
#
_symmetry.space_group_name_H-M   'P 1'
#
loop_
_entity.id
_entity.type
_entity.pdbx_description
1 polymer ?
#
loop_
_entity_poly.entity_id
_entity_poly.type
_entity_poly.pdbx_seq_one_letter_code
_entity_poly.pdbx_strand_id
1 'polypeptide(L)'
;MPSARTRRLPEASAHDDDLRTLAYRLIDAAGLQRGRLTGLALRGDDLADADQVAEQISLDQAREDRLVAEAVSDRIRKRFGPGAIGPAAALLRASRPRRPDPCSAGQAVHPRVRCA
;
A
#
# COMPACT_ATOMS: atom_id res chain seq x y z
N MET A 1 -9.27 21.42 10.84
CA MET A 1 -8.51 21.77 9.62
C MET A 1 -7.46 20.69 9.40
N PRO A 2 -7.37 20.06 8.22
CA PRO A 2 -6.32 19.09 7.95
C PRO A 2 -4.96 19.79 7.95
N SER A 3 -3.96 19.22 8.64
CA SER A 3 -2.59 19.73 8.56
C SER A 3 -1.96 19.26 7.26
N ALA A 4 -1.53 20.20 6.40
CA ALA A 4 -0.78 19.88 5.20
C ALA A 4 0.70 20.20 5.40
N ARG A 5 1.58 19.34 4.89
CA ARG A 5 3.01 19.63 4.72
C ARG A 5 3.43 19.23 3.33
N THR A 6 4.31 20.03 2.74
CA THR A 6 4.87 19.78 1.42
C THR A 6 6.38 19.60 1.54
N ARG A 7 6.93 18.67 0.76
CA ARG A 7 8.37 18.52 0.57
C ARG A 7 8.65 18.16 -0.88
N ARG A 8 9.78 18.67 -1.38
CA ARG A 8 10.30 18.38 -2.71
C ARG A 8 11.23 17.17 -2.64
N LEU A 9 11.08 16.26 -3.60
CA LEU A 9 12.03 15.17 -3.84
C LEU A 9 13.31 15.73 -4.46
N PRO A 10 14.49 15.13 -4.18
CA PRO A 10 15.74 15.56 -4.82
C PRO A 10 15.69 15.42 -6.34
N GLU A 11 15.00 14.40 -6.83
CA GLU A 11 14.80 14.08 -8.24
C GLU A 11 13.34 13.73 -8.48
N ALA A 12 12.85 13.94 -9.70
CA ALA A 12 11.51 13.50 -10.09
C ALA A 12 11.46 11.96 -10.07
N SER A 13 10.53 11.38 -9.31
CA SER A 13 10.43 9.93 -9.16
C SER A 13 8.98 9.47 -9.14
N ALA A 14 8.72 8.40 -9.88
CA ALA A 14 7.47 7.64 -9.84
C ALA A 14 7.63 6.33 -9.05
N HIS A 15 8.78 6.09 -8.43
CA HIS A 15 9.06 4.84 -7.71
C HIS A 15 8.35 4.81 -6.36
N ASP A 16 7.63 3.72 -6.07
CA ASP A 16 6.86 3.59 -4.83
C ASP A 16 7.74 3.72 -3.58
N ASP A 17 8.99 3.26 -3.62
CA ASP A 17 9.89 3.30 -2.46
C ASP A 17 10.35 4.72 -2.11
N ASP A 18 10.60 5.56 -3.12
CA ASP A 18 10.98 6.95 -2.94
C ASP A 18 9.80 7.74 -2.34
N LEU A 19 8.59 7.51 -2.87
CA LEU A 19 7.35 8.12 -2.37
C LEU A 19 7.01 7.65 -0.95
N ARG A 20 7.15 6.36 -0.67
CA ARG A 20 6.94 5.78 0.67
C ARG A 20 7.92 6.34 1.69
N THR A 21 9.20 6.45 1.31
CA THR A 21 10.24 7.02 2.16
C THR A 21 9.94 8.48 2.50
N LEU A 22 9.51 9.27 1.51
CA LEU A 22 9.08 10.65 1.73
C LEU A 22 7.86 10.72 2.66
N ALA A 23 6.86 9.86 2.46
CA ALA A 23 5.68 9.79 3.30
C ALA A 23 6.03 9.52 4.77
N TYR A 24 6.93 8.57 5.04
CA TYR A 24 7.40 8.31 6.40
C TYR A 24 8.11 9.52 7.01
N ARG A 25 8.99 10.19 6.27
CA ARG A 25 9.63 11.42 6.74
C ARG A 25 8.63 12.53 7.06
N LEU A 26 7.54 12.65 6.29
CA LEU A 26 6.48 13.62 6.57
C LEU A 26 5.69 13.26 7.84
N ILE A 27 5.39 11.97 8.05
CA ILE A 27 4.74 11.47 9.26
C ILE A 27 5.63 11.73 10.48
N ASP A 28 6.92 11.42 10.39
CA ASP A 28 7.87 11.65 11.48
C ASP A 28 7.98 13.14 11.81
N ALA A 29 8.12 13.98 10.77
CA ALA A 29 8.21 15.41 10.93
C ALA A 29 6.93 16.00 11.54
N ALA A 30 5.76 15.40 11.30
CA ALA A 30 4.48 15.82 11.87
C ALA A 30 4.48 15.80 13.41
N GLY A 31 5.37 15.04 14.04
CA GLY A 31 5.56 15.09 15.50
C GLY A 31 4.31 14.69 16.27
N LEU A 32 3.60 13.66 15.80
CA LEU A 32 2.34 13.18 16.36
C LEU A 32 2.57 12.44 17.70
N GLN A 33 3.03 13.14 18.73
CA GLN A 33 3.38 12.54 20.01
C GLN A 33 2.17 11.94 20.74
N ARG A 34 0.95 12.47 20.49
CA ARG A 34 -0.33 11.96 21.02
C ARG A 34 -1.52 12.15 20.06
N GLY A 35 -1.24 12.44 18.79
CA GLY A 35 -2.25 12.67 17.78
C GLY A 35 -2.65 11.37 17.09
N ARG A 36 -3.94 11.04 17.06
CA ARG A 36 -4.43 9.90 16.29
C ARG A 36 -4.40 10.25 14.80
N LEU A 37 -3.58 9.55 14.01
CA LEU A 37 -3.63 9.64 12.56
C LEU A 37 -4.83 8.82 12.05
N THR A 38 -5.87 9.49 11.56
CA THR A 38 -7.07 8.84 11.02
C THR A 38 -6.99 8.57 9.53
N GLY A 39 -6.12 9.30 8.82
CA GLY A 39 -5.90 9.15 7.40
C GLY A 39 -4.70 9.97 6.93
N LEU A 40 -4.12 9.54 5.83
CA LEU A 40 -3.06 10.24 5.11
C LEU A 40 -3.45 10.30 3.65
N ALA A 41 -3.37 11.48 3.06
CA ALA A 41 -3.48 11.68 1.62
C ALA A 41 -2.15 12.27 1.14
N LEU A 42 -1.62 11.72 0.05
CA LEU A 42 -0.44 12.25 -0.63
C LEU A 42 -0.90 12.88 -1.95
N ARG A 43 -0.32 14.03 -2.27
CA ARG A 43 -0.53 14.73 -3.54
C ARG A 43 0.84 14.98 -4.16
N GLY A 44 1.01 14.57 -5.41
CA GLY A 44 2.14 14.97 -6.22
C GLY A 44 1.83 16.29 -6.91
N ASP A 45 2.71 17.26 -6.77
CA ASP A 45 2.72 18.51 -7.53
C ASP A 45 3.99 18.53 -8.40
N ASP A 46 4.10 19.49 -9.34
CA ASP A 46 5.23 19.62 -10.26
C ASP A 46 5.51 18.35 -11.09
N LEU A 47 4.44 17.68 -11.56
CA LEU A 47 4.56 16.48 -12.39
C LEU A 47 5.22 16.82 -13.74
N ALA A 48 6.24 16.04 -14.09
CA ALA A 48 6.89 16.09 -15.39
C ALA A 48 6.41 14.93 -16.26
N ASP A 49 6.44 15.13 -17.58
CA ASP A 49 6.22 14.03 -18.52
C ASP A 49 7.36 13.02 -18.41
N ALA A 50 7.06 11.72 -18.46
CA ALA A 50 8.06 10.68 -18.35
C ALA A 50 9.12 10.80 -19.46
N ASP A 51 8.73 11.21 -20.66
CA ASP A 51 9.64 11.39 -21.80
C ASP A 51 10.61 12.57 -21.61
N GLN A 52 10.37 13.44 -20.62
CA GLN A 52 11.18 14.62 -20.31
C GLN A 52 12.14 14.39 -19.14
N VAL A 53 12.06 13.25 -18.46
CA VAL A 53 12.91 12.89 -17.33
C VAL A 53 13.96 11.90 -17.79
N ALA A 54 15.24 12.21 -17.61
CA ALA A 54 16.30 11.25 -17.89
C ALA A 54 16.22 10.08 -16.89
N GLU A 55 15.95 8.87 -17.37
CA GLU A 55 15.98 7.67 -16.54
C GLU A 55 17.44 7.27 -16.26
N GLN A 56 17.90 7.54 -15.04
CA GLN A 56 19.17 7.01 -14.58
C GLN A 56 18.95 5.61 -14.02
N ILE A 57 19.61 4.62 -14.63
CA ILE A 57 19.63 3.24 -14.14
C ILE A 57 20.48 3.17 -12.87
N SER A 58 19.94 2.56 -11.81
CA SER A 58 20.71 2.23 -10.62
C SER A 58 21.54 0.98 -10.84
N LEU A 59 22.73 0.92 -10.25
CA LEU A 59 23.52 -0.32 -10.19
C LEU A 59 23.02 -1.30 -9.12
N ASP A 60 21.97 -0.93 -8.38
CA ASP A 60 21.27 -1.80 -7.43
C ASP A 60 20.20 -2.62 -8.16
N GLN A 61 20.52 -3.87 -8.48
CA GLN A 61 19.61 -4.76 -9.21
C GLN A 61 18.27 -4.98 -8.49
N ALA A 62 18.25 -4.99 -7.16
CA ALA A 62 17.01 -5.20 -6.42
C ALA A 62 16.04 -4.02 -6.60
N ARG A 63 16.57 -2.81 -6.74
CA ARG A 63 15.80 -1.61 -7.09
C ARG A 63 15.27 -1.70 -8.52
N GLU A 64 16.14 -2.04 -9.48
CA GLU A 64 15.75 -2.16 -10.89
C GLU A 64 14.66 -3.22 -11.12
N ASP A 65 14.80 -4.39 -10.51
CA ASP A 65 13.78 -5.47 -10.60
C ASP A 65 12.43 -5.00 -10.07
N ARG A 66 12.44 -4.17 -9.03
CA ARG A 66 11.23 -3.63 -8.42
C ARG A 66 10.58 -2.56 -9.28
N LEU A 67 11.37 -1.68 -9.91
CA LEU A 67 10.89 -0.71 -10.90
C LEU A 67 10.18 -1.41 -12.06
N VAL A 68 10.78 -2.47 -12.59
CA VAL A 68 10.16 -3.28 -13.65
C VAL A 68 8.85 -3.91 -13.17
N ALA A 69 8.82 -4.47 -11.96
CA ALA A 69 7.61 -5.06 -11.38
C ALA A 69 6.48 -4.04 -11.16
N GLU A 70 6.80 -2.82 -10.75
CA GLU A 70 5.86 -1.71 -10.58
C GLU A 70 5.25 -1.32 -11.93
N ALA A 71 6.08 -1.09 -12.95
CA ALA A 71 5.60 -0.77 -14.31
C ALA A 71 4.75 -1.89 -14.92
N VAL A 72 5.07 -3.16 -14.66
CA VAL A 72 4.21 -4.30 -15.04
C VAL A 72 2.88 -4.27 -14.28
N SER A 73 2.91 -3.96 -12.98
CA SER A 73 1.72 -3.90 -12.16
C SER A 73 0.74 -2.82 -12.62
N ASP A 74 1.25 -1.65 -13.01
CA ASP A 74 0.45 -0.56 -13.56
C ASP A 74 -0.18 -0.94 -14.90
N ARG A 75 0.57 -1.61 -15.78
CA ARG A 75 0.03 -2.14 -17.04
C ARG A 75 -1.08 -3.16 -16.80
N ILE A 76 -0.93 -4.04 -15.81
CA ILE A 76 -1.97 -5.00 -15.43
C ILE A 76 -3.20 -4.28 -14.89
N ARG A 77 -3.06 -3.32 -13.96
CA ARG A 77 -4.20 -2.55 -13.44
C ARG A 77 -4.91 -1.74 -14.52
N LYS A 78 -4.15 -1.14 -15.46
CA LYS A 78 -4.73 -0.43 -16.62
C LYS A 78 -5.56 -1.37 -17.49
N ARG A 79 -5.14 -2.62 -17.66
CA ARG A 79 -5.82 -3.59 -18.53
C ARG A 79 -6.98 -4.32 -17.85
N PHE A 80 -6.83 -4.68 -16.58
CA PHE A 80 -7.75 -5.59 -15.86
C PHE A 80 -8.48 -4.92 -14.70
N GLY A 81 -8.20 -3.64 -14.44
CA GLY A 81 -8.83 -2.86 -13.37
C GLY A 81 -8.00 -2.79 -12.08
N PRO A 82 -8.38 -1.88 -11.15
CA PRO A 82 -7.58 -1.55 -9.98
C PRO A 82 -7.39 -2.72 -9.00
N GLY A 83 -8.33 -3.68 -8.97
CA GLY A 83 -8.26 -4.88 -8.13
C GLY A 83 -7.54 -6.07 -8.74
N ALA A 84 -6.94 -5.93 -9.93
CA ALA A 84 -6.32 -7.04 -10.65
C ALA A 84 -5.09 -7.62 -9.93
N ILE A 85 -4.37 -6.79 -9.18
CA ILE A 85 -3.22 -7.19 -8.36
C ILE A 85 -3.47 -6.81 -6.92
N GLY A 86 -3.25 -7.77 -6.03
CA GLY A 86 -3.33 -7.57 -4.59
C GLY A 86 -2.50 -8.61 -3.84
N PRO A 87 -2.45 -8.53 -2.50
CA PRO A 87 -1.71 -9.48 -1.69
C PRO A 87 -2.22 -10.90 -1.91
N ALA A 88 -1.32 -11.88 -2.04
CA ALA A 88 -1.71 -13.30 -2.15
C ALA A 88 -2.61 -13.74 -0.97
N ALA A 89 -2.37 -13.18 0.21
CA ALA A 89 -3.19 -13.41 1.39
C ALA A 89 -4.67 -12.98 1.23
N ALA A 90 -4.98 -12.02 0.35
CA ALA A 90 -6.36 -11.64 0.05
C ALA A 90 -7.12 -12.78 -0.64
N LEU A 91 -6.47 -13.44 -1.61
CA LEU A 91 -7.02 -14.64 -2.25
C LEU A 91 -7.18 -15.78 -1.24
N LEU A 92 -6.16 -16.02 -0.40
CA LEU A 92 -6.21 -17.06 0.64
C LEU A 92 -7.33 -16.83 1.66
N ARG A 93 -7.64 -15.57 1.99
CA ARG A 93 -8.75 -15.23 2.88
C ARG A 93 -10.11 -15.46 2.21
N ALA A 94 -10.24 -15.13 0.92
CA ALA A 94 -11.45 -15.39 0.15
C ALA A 94 -11.69 -16.90 -0.05
N SER A 95 -10.63 -17.68 -0.23
CA SER A 95 -10.72 -19.13 -0.44
C SER A 95 -10.85 -19.93 0.85
N ARG A 96 -10.62 -19.34 2.02
CA ARG A 96 -10.80 -20.04 3.30
C ARG A 96 -12.30 -20.23 3.56
N PRO A 97 -12.76 -21.47 3.80
CA PRO A 97 -14.13 -21.68 4.20
C PRO A 97 -14.39 -20.88 5.48
N ARG A 98 -15.47 -20.10 5.49
CA ARG A 98 -15.97 -19.49 6.71
C ARG A 98 -16.16 -20.64 7.70
N ARG A 99 -15.42 -20.65 8.82
CA ARG A 99 -15.75 -21.60 9.88
C ARG A 99 -17.20 -21.33 10.26
N PRO A 100 -18.08 -22.34 10.25
CA PRO A 100 -19.45 -22.13 10.69
C PRO A 100 -19.41 -21.62 12.13
N ASP A 101 -20.24 -20.62 12.42
CA ASP A 101 -20.36 -20.12 13.77
C ASP A 101 -20.85 -21.28 14.65
N PRO A 102 -20.11 -21.69 15.69
CA PRO A 102 -20.42 -22.90 16.45
C PRO A 102 -21.82 -22.83 17.10
N CYS A 103 -22.30 -21.61 17.39
CA CYS A 103 -23.64 -21.39 17.94
C CYS A 103 -24.76 -21.58 16.91
N SER A 104 -24.49 -21.48 15.60
CA SER A 104 -25.48 -21.70 14.53
C SER A 104 -25.63 -23.16 14.11
N ALA A 105 -24.61 -23.99 14.38
CA ALA A 105 -24.53 -25.36 13.86
C ALA A 105 -25.06 -26.44 14.82
N GLY A 106 -25.52 -26.08 16.03
CA GLY A 106 -26.00 -27.06 17.01
C GLY A 106 -24.97 -28.14 17.41
N GLN A 107 -23.68 -27.92 17.12
CA GLN A 107 -22.63 -28.88 17.43
C GLN A 107 -22.11 -28.65 18.85
N ALA A 108 -22.30 -29.63 19.72
CA ALA A 108 -21.77 -29.65 21.08
C ALA A 108 -20.25 -29.89 21.05
N VAL A 109 -19.47 -28.83 20.79
CA VAL A 109 -18.01 -28.91 20.77
C VAL A 109 -17.46 -28.20 22.01
N HIS A 110 -17.22 -29.00 23.06
CA HIS A 110 -16.51 -28.65 24.29
C HIS A 110 -17.23 -27.76 25.34
N PRO A 111 -17.25 -28.15 26.64
CA PRO A 111 -17.96 -27.43 27.71
C PRO A 111 -17.38 -26.06 28.09
N ARG A 112 -16.35 -25.56 27.40
CA ARG A 112 -15.69 -24.28 27.70
C ARG A 112 -16.08 -23.13 26.78
N VAL A 113 -16.83 -23.38 25.72
CA VAL A 113 -17.31 -22.32 24.82
C VAL A 113 -18.74 -21.97 25.23
N ARG A 114 -18.93 -20.91 26.02
CA ARG A 114 -20.25 -20.33 26.22
C ARG A 114 -20.58 -19.44 25.02
N CYS A 115 -21.64 -19.80 24.30
CA CYS A 115 -22.33 -18.85 23.45
C CYS A 115 -22.86 -17.70 24.34
N ALA A 116 -22.61 -16.46 23.93
CA ALA A 116 -23.08 -15.25 24.61
C ALA A 116 -24.54 -14.96 24.25
#